data_AF-A0A660NW94-F1
#
_entry.id   AF-A0A660NW94-F1
#
_cell.length_a   1.000
_cell.length_b   1.000
_cell.length_c   1.000
_cell.angle_alpha   90.00
_cell.angle_beta   90.00
_cell.angle_gamma   90.00
#
_symmetry.space_group_name_H-M   'P 1'
#
loop_
_entity.id
_entity.type
_entity.pdbx_description
1 polymer ?
#
loop_
_entity_poly.entity_id
_entity_poly.type
_entity_poly.pdbx_seq_one_letter_code
_entity_poly.pdbx_strand_id
1 'polypeptide(L)'
;MTEFKYAPMFQLGKDETEYRLVSKEGITVANFEGKEIVKVAPEALTLLAQEAFHDCEFYLRRAHNKQVAAILNDNEASENDKYVALQFLRNAKTAAKGVLPFCQDTGTAIIHGEKGQQIWTGYEDEEALSRGVFNTFTQESLRYSQNAPLTMFDEVNTKCNLPAQIDIEATEGAEYKFVMVAKGGGSANKTYFYPMTKATIQNEGTLIPFLVEKMKTLGTAACPPYHICFVIGGTSAEKNLLTVKLGSIKYYDALPT
;
A
#
# COMPACT_ATOMS: atom_id res chain seq x y z
N MET A 1 -42.01 0.95 8.67
CA MET A 1 -40.82 0.19 9.10
C MET A 1 -39.91 0.07 7.90
N THR A 2 -38.64 0.39 8.05
CA THR A 2 -37.66 0.26 6.97
C THR A 2 -37.27 -1.22 6.85
N GLU A 3 -37.24 -1.76 5.62
CA GLU A 3 -36.80 -3.13 5.36
C GLU A 3 -35.27 -3.25 5.50
N PHE A 4 -34.79 -4.39 5.99
CA PHE A 4 -33.36 -4.64 6.09
C PHE A 4 -32.74 -4.86 4.71
N LYS A 5 -31.71 -4.07 4.40
CA LYS A 5 -30.89 -4.23 3.19
C LYS A 5 -29.42 -4.08 3.56
N TYR A 6 -28.67 -5.17 3.46
CA TYR A 6 -27.22 -5.13 3.61
C TYR A 6 -26.56 -4.49 2.38
N ALA A 7 -25.52 -3.69 2.61
CA ALA A 7 -24.61 -3.22 1.58
C ALA A 7 -23.19 -3.09 2.20
N PRO A 8 -22.15 -3.58 1.52
CA PRO A 8 -20.79 -3.38 2.01
C PRO A 8 -20.41 -1.89 1.95
N MET A 9 -19.52 -1.48 2.86
CA MET A 9 -19.04 -0.10 2.94
C MET A 9 -18.36 0.35 1.64
N PHE A 10 -17.56 -0.53 1.05
CA PHE A 10 -16.88 -0.31 -0.22
C PHE A 10 -17.43 -1.29 -1.26
N GLN A 11 -18.02 -0.77 -2.33
CA GLN A 11 -18.61 -1.54 -3.42
C GLN A 11 -17.68 -1.45 -4.63
N LEU A 12 -16.59 -2.20 -4.61
CA LEU A 12 -15.58 -2.14 -5.67
C LEU A 12 -16.10 -2.73 -6.98
N GLY A 13 -15.76 -2.07 -8.08
CA GLY A 13 -15.93 -2.59 -9.42
C GLY A 13 -14.94 -3.70 -9.76
N LYS A 14 -14.83 -4.01 -11.05
CA LYS A 14 -13.93 -5.05 -11.55
C LYS A 14 -12.46 -4.65 -11.32
N ASP A 15 -11.65 -5.60 -10.87
CA ASP A 15 -10.19 -5.45 -10.85
C ASP A 15 -9.63 -5.59 -12.28
N GLU A 16 -8.88 -4.58 -12.71
CA GLU A 16 -8.22 -4.50 -14.02
C GLU A 16 -6.70 -4.65 -13.91
N THR A 17 -6.17 -4.96 -12.72
CA THR A 17 -4.74 -5.15 -12.48
C THR A 17 -4.21 -6.36 -13.25
N GLU A 18 -3.09 -6.18 -13.96
CA GLU A 18 -2.37 -7.28 -14.60
C GLU A 18 -1.55 -8.04 -13.53
N TYR A 19 -1.77 -9.35 -13.41
CA TYR A 19 -1.04 -10.22 -12.48
C TYR A 19 -0.08 -11.14 -13.23
N ARG A 20 1.09 -11.40 -12.62
CA ARG A 20 2.01 -12.47 -13.03
C ARG A 20 1.88 -13.66 -12.08
N LEU A 21 1.91 -14.88 -12.62
CA LEU A 21 1.99 -16.08 -11.81
C LEU A 21 3.40 -16.21 -11.21
N VAL A 22 3.49 -16.23 -9.87
CA VAL A 22 4.75 -16.46 -9.15
C VAL A 22 5.08 -17.95 -9.08
N SER A 23 4.17 -18.74 -8.51
CA SER A 23 4.31 -20.20 -8.39
C SER A 23 2.94 -20.86 -8.18
N LYS A 24 2.88 -22.17 -8.41
CA LYS A 24 1.75 -23.04 -8.02
C LYS A 24 2.10 -23.94 -6.83
N GLU A 25 3.37 -23.97 -6.43
CA GLU A 25 3.84 -24.81 -5.32
C GLU A 25 3.24 -24.34 -4.00
N GLY A 26 2.97 -25.28 -3.10
CA GLY A 26 2.33 -24.99 -1.81
C GLY A 26 0.82 -24.72 -1.90
N ILE A 27 0.20 -24.78 -3.08
CA ILE A 27 -1.25 -24.63 -3.25
C ILE A 27 -1.89 -25.97 -3.59
N THR A 28 -2.84 -26.40 -2.78
CA THR A 28 -3.64 -27.61 -3.06
C THR A 28 -5.12 -27.33 -2.86
N VAL A 29 -5.96 -28.08 -3.57
CA VAL A 29 -7.42 -27.97 -3.47
C VAL A 29 -7.99 -29.26 -2.90
N ALA A 30 -8.86 -29.14 -1.91
CA ALA A 30 -9.58 -30.25 -1.30
C ALA A 30 -11.08 -29.96 -1.27
N ASN A 31 -11.90 -30.99 -1.07
CA ASN A 31 -13.31 -30.84 -0.77
C ASN A 31 -13.56 -31.09 0.71
N PHE A 32 -14.32 -30.20 1.35
CA PHE A 32 -14.79 -30.38 2.73
C PHE A 32 -16.26 -30.01 2.80
N GLU A 33 -17.10 -30.97 3.21
CA GLU A 33 -18.57 -30.81 3.28
C GLU A 33 -19.19 -30.25 1.99
N GLY A 34 -18.70 -30.69 0.83
CA GLY A 34 -19.20 -30.24 -0.47
C GLY A 34 -18.68 -28.86 -0.92
N LYS A 35 -17.85 -28.19 -0.11
CA LYS A 35 -17.20 -26.92 -0.49
C LYS A 35 -15.76 -27.16 -0.94
N GLU A 36 -15.33 -26.40 -1.93
CA GLU A 36 -13.93 -26.31 -2.30
C GLU A 36 -13.16 -25.57 -1.21
N ILE A 37 -12.02 -26.12 -0.80
CA ILE A 37 -11.08 -25.53 0.16
C ILE A 37 -9.72 -25.43 -0.51
N VAL A 38 -9.17 -24.23 -0.54
CA VAL A 38 -7.81 -23.96 -1.03
C VAL A 38 -6.88 -23.97 0.16
N LYS A 39 -5.96 -24.93 0.18
CA LYS A 39 -4.93 -25.04 1.21
C LYS A 39 -3.66 -24.35 0.73
N VAL A 40 -3.13 -23.46 1.56
CA VAL A 40 -1.96 -22.63 1.24
C VAL A 40 -0.85 -22.92 2.23
N ALA A 41 0.26 -23.50 1.77
CA ALA A 41 1.45 -23.78 2.58
C ALA A 41 2.22 -22.50 2.97
N PRO A 42 2.96 -22.47 4.10
CA PRO A 42 3.64 -21.26 4.58
C PRO A 42 4.72 -20.76 3.61
N GLU A 43 5.35 -21.65 2.86
CA GLU A 43 6.36 -21.30 1.86
C GLU A 43 5.75 -20.48 0.70
N ALA A 44 4.47 -20.68 0.39
CA ALA A 44 3.77 -19.93 -0.64
C ALA A 44 3.55 -18.46 -0.22
N LEU A 45 3.14 -18.21 1.04
CA LEU A 45 3.02 -16.85 1.56
C LEU A 45 4.38 -16.17 1.72
N THR A 46 5.38 -16.92 2.16
CA THR A 46 6.77 -16.44 2.26
C THR A 46 7.29 -15.98 0.90
N LEU A 47 7.15 -16.83 -0.13
CA LEU A 47 7.59 -16.52 -1.49
C LEU A 47 6.81 -15.33 -2.08
N LEU A 48 5.50 -15.29 -1.89
CA LEU A 48 4.66 -14.19 -2.37
C LEU A 48 5.10 -12.84 -1.76
N ALA A 49 5.30 -12.80 -0.45
CA ALA A 49 5.78 -11.59 0.22
C ALA A 49 7.18 -11.20 -0.26
N GLN A 50 8.08 -12.17 -0.43
CA GLN A 50 9.43 -11.90 -0.90
C GLN A 50 9.44 -11.25 -2.30
N GLU A 51 8.68 -11.83 -3.23
CA GLU A 51 8.55 -11.31 -4.60
C GLU A 51 7.88 -9.93 -4.62
N ALA A 52 6.84 -9.73 -3.82
CA ALA A 52 6.12 -8.47 -3.77
C ALA A 52 6.98 -7.32 -3.21
N PHE A 53 7.74 -7.57 -2.14
CA PHE A 53 8.61 -6.53 -1.57
C PHE A 53 9.85 -6.28 -2.42
N HIS A 54 10.42 -7.30 -3.09
CA HIS A 54 11.43 -7.06 -4.12
C HIS A 54 10.86 -6.14 -5.21
N ASP A 55 9.70 -6.47 -5.77
CA ASP A 55 9.12 -5.69 -6.86
C ASP A 55 8.77 -4.25 -6.43
N CYS A 56 8.32 -4.05 -5.18
CA CYS A 56 8.04 -2.72 -4.63
C CYS A 56 9.28 -1.82 -4.54
N GLU A 57 10.45 -2.40 -4.26
CA GLU A 57 11.69 -1.64 -4.05
C GLU A 57 12.43 -1.34 -5.36
N PHE A 58 12.26 -2.17 -6.39
CA PHE A 58 13.01 -2.04 -7.65
C PHE A 58 12.16 -1.59 -8.84
N TYR A 59 10.83 -1.74 -8.79
CA TYR A 59 9.93 -1.39 -9.89
C TYR A 59 8.85 -0.40 -9.47
N LEU A 60 8.29 0.30 -10.47
CA LEU A 60 7.17 1.23 -10.29
C LEU A 60 6.05 0.85 -11.24
N ARG A 61 4.81 1.14 -10.84
CA ARG A 61 3.64 0.98 -11.71
C ARG A 61 3.84 1.77 -13.01
N ARG A 62 3.55 1.13 -14.14
CA ARG A 62 3.62 1.75 -15.49
C ARG A 62 2.85 3.07 -15.54
N ALA A 63 1.68 3.14 -14.92
CA ALA A 63 0.86 4.35 -14.87
C ALA A 63 1.57 5.53 -14.20
N HIS A 64 2.28 5.31 -13.10
CA HIS A 64 3.04 6.36 -12.42
C HIS A 64 4.20 6.87 -13.30
N ASN A 65 4.98 5.96 -13.90
CA ASN A 65 6.06 6.36 -14.82
C ASN A 65 5.54 7.15 -16.02
N LYS A 66 4.37 6.79 -16.57
CA LYS A 66 3.73 7.56 -17.65
C LYS A 66 3.32 8.97 -17.20
N GLN A 67 2.77 9.11 -15.99
CA GLN A 67 2.42 10.42 -15.44
C GLN A 67 3.66 11.31 -15.23
N VAL A 68 4.74 10.75 -14.67
CA VAL A 68 6.00 11.49 -14.51
C VAL A 68 6.61 11.86 -15.87
N ALA A 69 6.56 10.95 -16.86
CA ALA A 69 7.04 11.23 -18.21
C ALA A 69 6.23 12.31 -18.94
N ALA A 70 4.93 12.45 -18.65
CA ALA A 70 4.09 13.48 -19.26
C ALA A 70 4.58 14.90 -18.94
N ILE A 71 5.18 15.12 -17.75
CA ILE A 71 5.75 16.41 -17.32
C ILE A 71 6.80 16.92 -18.31
N LEU A 72 7.56 16.02 -18.95
CA LEU A 72 8.61 16.40 -19.90
C LEU A 72 8.07 17.08 -21.17
N ASN A 73 6.81 16.79 -21.54
CA ASN A 73 6.16 17.32 -22.74
C ASN A 73 5.12 18.40 -22.42
N ASP A 74 4.94 18.74 -21.15
CA ASP A 74 4.01 19.76 -20.73
C ASP A 74 4.62 21.16 -20.94
N ASN A 75 3.93 22.02 -21.69
CA ASN A 75 4.35 23.38 -21.97
C ASN A 75 4.16 24.31 -20.75
N GLU A 76 3.31 23.93 -19.79
CA GLU A 76 3.09 24.69 -18.55
C GLU A 76 4.05 24.26 -17.43
N ALA A 77 4.73 23.11 -17.57
CA ALA A 77 5.71 22.65 -16.61
C ALA A 77 6.97 23.52 -16.64
N SER A 78 7.48 23.88 -15.46
CA SER A 78 8.72 24.63 -15.34
C SER A 78 9.93 23.77 -15.73
N GLU A 79 11.05 24.41 -16.02
CA GLU A 79 12.30 23.69 -16.28
C GLU A 79 12.76 22.86 -15.08
N ASN A 80 12.43 23.30 -13.86
CA ASN A 80 12.70 22.53 -12.64
C ASN A 80 11.83 21.28 -12.55
N ASP A 81 10.55 21.36 -12.91
CA ASP A 81 9.64 20.20 -12.92
C ASP A 81 10.14 19.15 -13.92
N LYS A 82 10.52 19.59 -15.12
CA LYS A 82 11.09 18.71 -16.16
C LYS A 82 12.41 18.09 -15.71
N TYR A 83 13.28 18.88 -15.07
CA TYR A 83 14.55 18.38 -14.53
C TYR A 83 14.33 17.31 -13.47
N VAL A 84 13.45 17.57 -12.49
CA VAL A 84 13.12 16.63 -11.41
C VAL A 84 12.48 15.36 -11.98
N ALA A 85 11.52 15.48 -12.89
CA ALA A 85 10.88 14.34 -13.56
C ALA A 85 11.91 13.47 -14.30
N LEU A 86 12.87 14.09 -15.00
CA LEU A 86 13.94 13.36 -15.68
C LEU A 86 14.82 12.58 -14.69
N GLN A 87 15.15 13.17 -13.53
CA GLN A 87 15.92 12.46 -12.50
C GLN A 87 15.13 11.27 -11.94
N PHE A 88 13.83 11.41 -11.67
CA PHE A 88 13.00 10.29 -11.21
C PHE A 88 12.95 9.15 -12.22
N LEU A 89 12.80 9.45 -13.51
CA LEU A 89 12.77 8.41 -14.55
C LEU A 89 14.12 7.71 -14.72
N ARG A 90 15.24 8.44 -14.58
CA ARG A 90 16.59 7.86 -14.58
C ARG A 90 16.84 6.99 -13.35
N ASN A 91 16.35 7.43 -12.19
CA ASN A 91 16.41 6.67 -10.95
C ASN A 91 15.60 5.36 -11.07
N ALA A 92 14.36 5.44 -11.54
CA ALA A 92 13.52 4.26 -11.79
C ALA A 92 14.17 3.28 -12.77
N LYS A 93 14.78 3.78 -13.86
CA LYS A 93 15.55 2.95 -14.79
C LYS A 93 16.75 2.26 -14.13
N THR A 94 17.39 2.92 -13.18
CA THR A 94 18.55 2.39 -12.46
C THR A 94 18.12 1.32 -11.46
N ALA A 95 17.05 1.58 -10.72
CA ALA A 95 16.48 0.65 -9.75
C ALA A 95 15.98 -0.64 -10.40
N ALA A 96 15.35 -0.53 -11.57
CA ALA A 96 14.86 -1.68 -12.33
C ALA A 96 15.96 -2.65 -12.83
N LYS A 97 17.25 -2.35 -12.58
CA LYS A 97 18.35 -3.30 -12.80
C LYS A 97 18.57 -4.26 -11.63
N GLY A 98 17.86 -4.09 -10.52
CA GLY A 98 17.84 -5.03 -9.38
C GLY A 98 19.07 -4.97 -8.47
N VAL A 99 19.82 -3.87 -8.46
CA VAL A 99 21.02 -3.73 -7.60
C VAL A 99 20.85 -2.66 -6.53
N LEU A 100 20.37 -1.48 -6.93
CA LEU A 100 20.12 -0.36 -6.01
C LEU A 100 18.60 -0.16 -5.91
N PRO A 101 18.01 -0.08 -4.71
CA PRO A 101 16.58 0.18 -4.59
C PRO A 101 16.24 1.58 -5.11
N PHE A 102 14.97 1.80 -5.43
CA PHE A 102 14.47 3.08 -5.93
C PHE A 102 14.67 4.22 -4.92
N CYS A 103 14.66 3.94 -3.62
CA CYS A 103 14.83 4.93 -2.57
C CYS A 103 15.79 4.41 -1.50
N GLN A 104 16.53 5.32 -0.85
CA GLN A 104 17.32 4.97 0.34
C GLN A 104 16.43 4.60 1.53
N ASP A 105 15.23 5.18 1.59
CA ASP A 105 14.19 4.78 2.53
C ASP A 105 13.33 3.70 1.88
N THR A 106 13.71 2.45 2.12
CA THR A 106 12.98 1.23 1.74
C THR A 106 11.76 0.98 2.65
N GLY A 107 11.45 1.94 3.52
CA GLY A 107 10.15 2.05 4.19
C GLY A 107 9.83 0.94 5.20
N THR A 108 8.61 1.03 5.71
CA THR A 108 8.00 -0.02 6.53
C THR A 108 7.22 -0.97 5.64
N ALA A 109 7.41 -2.29 5.84
CA ALA A 109 6.64 -3.31 5.18
C ALA A 109 5.21 -3.35 5.74
N ILE A 110 4.22 -3.05 4.90
CA ILE A 110 2.79 -3.10 5.26
C ILE A 110 2.11 -4.12 4.35
N ILE A 111 1.37 -5.05 4.94
CA ILE A 111 0.61 -6.09 4.25
C ILE A 111 -0.84 -5.99 4.71
N HIS A 112 -1.73 -5.76 3.76
CA HIS A 112 -3.17 -5.86 3.98
C HIS A 112 -3.68 -7.09 3.22
N GLY A 113 -4.18 -8.07 3.96
CA GLY A 113 -4.69 -9.34 3.44
C GLY A 113 -6.21 -9.42 3.59
N GLU A 114 -6.88 -10.01 2.61
CA GLU A 114 -8.29 -10.40 2.66
C GLU A 114 -8.37 -11.91 2.48
N LYS A 115 -8.60 -12.62 3.57
CA LYS A 115 -8.59 -14.08 3.62
C LYS A 115 -10.01 -14.63 3.46
N GLY A 116 -10.28 -15.23 2.29
CA GLY A 116 -11.52 -15.92 2.03
C GLY A 116 -11.76 -17.09 2.98
N GLN A 117 -13.02 -17.32 3.37
CA GLN A 117 -13.42 -18.43 4.26
C GLN A 117 -12.97 -19.82 3.81
N GLN A 118 -12.74 -20.02 2.51
CA GLN A 118 -12.30 -21.30 1.94
C GLN A 118 -10.77 -21.41 1.84
N ILE A 119 -10.02 -20.40 2.33
CA ILE A 119 -8.56 -20.42 2.41
C ILE A 119 -8.10 -21.01 3.75
N TRP A 120 -7.47 -22.17 3.71
CA TRP A 120 -6.96 -22.84 4.90
C TRP A 120 -5.43 -22.87 4.90
N THR A 121 -4.82 -22.16 5.84
CA THR A 121 -3.37 -22.14 6.04
C THR A 121 -2.96 -23.16 7.11
N GLY A 122 -3.63 -23.15 8.26
CA GLY A 122 -3.35 -24.09 9.36
C GLY A 122 -2.09 -23.74 10.16
N TYR A 123 -1.60 -22.52 10.04
CA TYR A 123 -0.44 -21.96 10.75
C TYR A 123 -0.65 -20.44 10.97
N GLU A 124 0.34 -19.78 11.56
CA GLU A 124 0.37 -18.33 11.76
C GLU A 124 0.77 -17.61 10.45
N ASP A 125 -0.22 -17.07 9.73
CA ASP A 125 -0.03 -16.39 8.45
C ASP A 125 0.97 -15.24 8.56
N GLU A 126 0.93 -14.49 9.68
CA GLU A 126 1.80 -13.34 9.93
C GLU A 126 3.28 -13.74 10.01
N GLU A 127 3.58 -14.93 10.54
CA GLU A 127 4.96 -15.44 10.61
C GLU A 127 5.50 -15.73 9.21
N ALA A 128 4.72 -16.41 8.38
CA ALA A 128 5.11 -16.75 7.01
C ALA A 128 5.30 -15.48 6.15
N LEU A 129 4.40 -14.52 6.26
CA LEU A 129 4.52 -13.22 5.58
C LEU A 129 5.75 -12.43 6.08
N SER A 130 5.96 -12.38 7.40
CA SER A 130 7.14 -11.75 8.01
C SER A 130 8.44 -12.41 7.57
N ARG A 131 8.45 -13.73 7.33
CA ARG A 131 9.61 -14.45 6.79
C ARG A 131 9.97 -13.94 5.40
N GLY A 132 8.98 -13.72 4.53
CA GLY A 132 9.21 -13.17 3.19
C GLY A 132 9.78 -11.75 3.22
N VAL A 133 9.26 -10.90 4.10
CA VAL A 133 9.82 -9.56 4.37
C VAL A 133 11.27 -9.68 4.84
N PHE A 134 11.53 -10.49 5.87
CA PHE A 134 12.87 -10.71 6.40
C PHE A 134 13.85 -11.14 5.31
N ASN A 135 13.49 -12.14 4.49
CA ASN A 135 14.33 -12.64 3.41
C ASN A 135 14.69 -11.52 2.43
N THR A 136 13.69 -10.76 1.98
CA THR A 136 13.90 -9.64 1.05
C THR A 136 14.89 -8.62 1.64
N PHE A 137 14.62 -8.13 2.84
CA PHE A 137 15.43 -7.06 3.44
C PHE A 137 16.85 -7.51 3.79
N THR A 138 17.07 -8.80 4.08
CA THR A 138 18.39 -9.31 4.48
C THR A 138 19.23 -9.86 3.32
N GLN A 139 18.61 -10.22 2.20
CA GLN A 139 19.30 -10.77 1.02
C GLN A 139 19.51 -9.73 -0.08
N GLU A 140 18.70 -8.67 -0.11
CA GLU A 140 18.82 -7.56 -1.06
C GLU A 140 19.54 -6.35 -0.44
N SER A 141 19.95 -5.40 -1.29
CA SER A 141 20.62 -4.16 -0.85
C SER A 141 19.64 -3.12 -0.28
N LEU A 142 18.84 -3.51 0.71
CA LEU A 142 17.81 -2.68 1.34
C LEU A 142 18.25 -2.13 2.71
N ARG A 143 17.40 -1.31 3.35
CA ARG A 143 17.72 -0.62 4.62
C ARG A 143 16.85 -1.13 5.77
N TYR A 144 17.46 -1.37 6.91
CA TYR A 144 16.76 -1.68 8.16
C TYR A 144 16.32 -0.38 8.85
N SER A 145 15.03 -0.05 8.74
CA SER A 145 14.49 1.25 9.14
C SER A 145 13.64 1.20 10.40
N GLN A 146 13.35 0.01 10.95
CA GLN A 146 12.53 -0.14 12.15
C GLN A 146 13.37 -0.11 13.44
N ASN A 147 12.86 0.64 14.41
CA ASN A 147 13.41 0.77 15.75
C ASN A 147 12.42 0.16 16.76
N ALA A 148 12.91 -0.76 17.58
CA ALA A 148 12.14 -1.34 18.68
C ALA A 148 12.36 -0.52 19.96
N PRO A 149 11.29 -0.09 20.65
CA PRO A 149 11.41 0.62 21.91
C PRO A 149 11.82 -0.34 23.02
N LEU A 150 12.87 0.01 23.77
CA LEU A 150 13.30 -0.70 24.98
C LEU A 150 12.77 -0.01 26.23
N THR A 151 12.77 1.32 26.21
CA THR A 151 12.17 2.18 27.22
C THR A 151 11.41 3.31 26.52
N MET A 152 10.94 4.29 27.28
CA MET A 152 10.33 5.50 26.69
C MET A 152 11.31 6.30 25.81
N PHE A 153 12.62 6.21 26.07
CA PHE A 153 13.63 7.05 25.40
C PHE A 153 14.71 6.26 24.68
N ASP A 154 14.86 4.97 25.01
CA ASP A 154 15.87 4.10 24.42
C ASP A 154 15.25 3.18 23.37
N GLU A 155 15.92 3.09 22.23
CA GLU A 155 15.53 2.24 21.12
C GLU A 155 16.71 1.43 20.60
N VAL A 156 16.40 0.31 19.96
CA VAL A 156 17.38 -0.47 19.20
C VAL A 156 16.83 -0.78 17.82
N ASN A 157 17.65 -0.58 16.79
CA ASN A 157 17.28 -0.99 15.44
C ASN A 157 17.21 -2.52 15.34
N THR A 158 16.16 -3.05 14.74
CA THR A 158 15.92 -4.51 14.68
C THR A 158 16.85 -5.25 13.72
N LYS A 159 17.62 -4.53 12.90
CA LYS A 159 18.61 -5.06 11.94
C LYS A 159 18.03 -5.99 10.86
N CYS A 160 16.72 -5.96 10.66
CA CYS A 160 16.05 -6.76 9.62
C CYS A 160 14.78 -6.10 9.04
N ASN A 161 14.52 -4.83 9.39
CA ASN A 161 13.33 -4.07 9.02
C ASN A 161 11.98 -4.66 9.49
N LEU A 162 11.98 -5.63 10.40
CA LEU A 162 10.79 -6.09 11.12
C LEU A 162 10.56 -5.27 12.40
N PRO A 163 9.34 -5.27 12.97
CA PRO A 163 8.13 -5.94 12.50
C PRO A 163 7.54 -5.32 11.22
N ALA A 164 6.87 -6.15 10.43
CA ALA A 164 5.96 -5.67 9.39
C ALA A 164 4.60 -5.33 10.03
N GLN A 165 3.86 -4.37 9.46
CA GLN A 165 2.45 -4.21 9.78
C GLN A 165 1.64 -5.19 8.94
N ILE A 166 0.94 -6.12 9.57
CA ILE A 166 0.14 -7.14 8.88
C ILE A 166 -1.29 -7.07 9.40
N ASP A 167 -2.22 -6.72 8.52
CA ASP A 167 -3.65 -6.64 8.81
C ASP A 167 -4.38 -7.65 7.91
N ILE A 168 -4.94 -8.72 8.47
CA ILE A 168 -5.69 -9.75 7.71
C ILE A 168 -7.18 -9.67 8.05
N GLU A 169 -8.00 -9.27 7.08
CA GLU A 169 -9.45 -9.22 7.17
C GLU A 169 -10.07 -10.55 6.68
N ALA A 170 -11.12 -11.03 7.35
CA ALA A 170 -11.86 -12.20 6.91
C ALA A 170 -12.89 -11.82 5.83
N THR A 171 -12.90 -12.55 4.72
CA THR A 171 -13.82 -12.33 3.58
C THR A 171 -14.46 -13.64 3.13
N GLU A 172 -15.40 -13.58 2.18
CA GLU A 172 -16.00 -14.79 1.59
C GLU A 172 -15.17 -15.33 0.42
N GLY A 173 -15.39 -16.61 0.06
CA GLY A 173 -14.82 -17.22 -1.14
C GLY A 173 -13.48 -17.94 -0.94
N ALA A 174 -12.90 -18.37 -2.07
CA ALA A 174 -11.71 -19.22 -2.18
C ALA A 174 -10.45 -18.46 -2.62
N GLU A 175 -10.38 -17.16 -2.32
CA GLU A 175 -9.25 -16.30 -2.68
C GLU A 175 -8.59 -15.72 -1.42
N TYR A 176 -7.27 -15.58 -1.46
CA TYR A 176 -6.50 -14.83 -0.47
C TYR A 176 -5.87 -13.63 -1.19
N LYS A 177 -6.45 -12.44 -1.01
CA LYS A 177 -6.01 -11.23 -1.71
C LYS A 177 -5.06 -10.44 -0.82
N PHE A 178 -4.07 -9.81 -1.44
CA PHE A 178 -3.10 -8.99 -0.73
C PHE A 178 -2.85 -7.69 -1.47
N VAL A 179 -2.69 -6.61 -0.71
CA VAL A 179 -1.94 -5.44 -1.15
C VAL A 179 -0.74 -5.25 -0.22
N MET A 180 0.45 -5.19 -0.80
CA MET A 180 1.71 -5.00 -0.09
C MET A 180 2.30 -3.65 -0.44
N VAL A 181 2.79 -2.94 0.57
CA VAL A 181 3.27 -1.56 0.44
C VAL A 181 4.57 -1.40 1.21
N ALA A 182 5.63 -1.01 0.52
CA ALA A 182 6.82 -0.44 1.15
C ALA A 182 6.60 1.05 1.40
N LYS A 183 6.19 1.41 2.63
CA LYS A 183 5.78 2.79 2.94
C LYS A 183 6.94 3.58 3.53
N GLY A 184 7.52 4.48 2.73
CA GLY A 184 8.57 5.40 3.20
C GLY A 184 8.06 6.34 4.30
N GLY A 185 8.87 6.52 5.35
CA GLY A 185 8.51 7.25 6.56
C GLY A 185 8.18 8.72 6.30
N GLY A 186 8.87 9.35 5.35
CA GLY A 186 8.58 10.72 4.93
C GLY A 186 7.13 10.90 4.44
N SER A 187 6.63 9.93 3.66
CA SER A 187 5.25 9.94 3.17
C SER A 187 4.25 9.49 4.24
N ALA A 188 4.63 8.58 5.13
CA ALA A 188 3.80 8.18 6.27
C ALA A 188 3.49 9.38 7.18
N ASN A 189 4.51 10.21 7.45
CA ASN A 189 4.41 11.45 8.25
C ASN A 189 3.55 12.55 7.59
N LYS A 190 3.17 12.38 6.32
CA LYS A 190 2.26 13.27 5.58
C LYS A 190 0.83 12.74 5.49
N THR A 191 0.47 11.82 6.37
CA THR A 191 -0.91 11.40 6.60
C THR A 191 -1.49 12.21 7.76
N TYR A 192 -2.58 12.93 7.52
CA TYR A 192 -3.17 13.83 8.52
C TYR A 192 -4.64 13.51 8.78
N PHE A 193 -5.04 13.59 10.05
CA PHE A 193 -6.43 13.49 10.46
C PHE A 193 -6.94 14.86 10.92
N TYR A 194 -8.10 15.27 10.41
CA TYR A 194 -8.72 16.54 10.73
C TYR A 194 -10.16 16.31 11.24
N PRO A 195 -10.42 16.46 12.55
CA PRO A 195 -11.76 16.41 13.09
C PRO A 195 -12.55 17.65 12.64
N MET A 196 -13.41 17.48 11.63
CA MET A 196 -14.20 18.56 11.04
C MET A 196 -15.70 18.36 11.25
N THR A 197 -16.48 19.44 11.08
CA THR A 197 -17.95 19.41 11.20
C THR A 197 -18.63 19.54 9.84
N LYS A 198 -19.96 19.36 9.82
CA LYS A 198 -20.81 19.52 8.64
C LYS A 198 -20.62 20.88 7.92
N ALA A 199 -20.24 21.94 8.63
CA ALA A 199 -20.01 23.26 8.05
C ALA A 199 -18.88 23.26 6.98
N THR A 200 -17.86 22.42 7.17
CA THR A 200 -16.72 22.30 6.25
C THR A 200 -17.12 21.71 4.90
N ILE A 201 -18.15 20.87 4.88
CA ILE A 201 -18.64 20.15 3.69
C ILE A 201 -20.02 20.69 3.26
N GLN A 202 -20.35 21.93 3.64
CA GLN A 202 -21.64 22.52 3.33
C GLN A 202 -21.77 22.87 1.85
N ASN A 203 -20.70 23.40 1.25
CA ASN A 203 -20.62 23.74 -0.17
C ASN A 203 -19.15 23.87 -0.61
N GLU A 204 -18.93 24.06 -1.91
CA GLU A 204 -17.59 24.24 -2.48
C GLU A 204 -16.83 25.43 -1.91
N GLY A 205 -17.54 26.51 -1.55
CA GLY A 205 -16.97 27.72 -0.96
C GLY A 205 -16.39 27.52 0.44
N THR A 206 -16.76 26.45 1.15
CA THR A 206 -16.12 26.07 2.41
C THR A 206 -15.13 24.91 2.26
N LEU A 207 -15.43 23.95 1.38
CA LEU A 207 -14.59 22.76 1.19
C LEU A 207 -13.31 23.05 0.40
N ILE A 208 -13.40 23.72 -0.75
CA ILE A 208 -12.23 23.93 -1.64
C ILE A 208 -11.14 24.76 -0.93
N PRO A 209 -11.45 25.88 -0.26
CA PRO A 209 -10.41 26.63 0.47
C PRO A 209 -9.74 25.81 1.56
N PHE A 210 -10.51 24.99 2.29
CA PHE A 210 -9.96 24.07 3.29
C PHE A 210 -9.00 23.06 2.66
N LEU A 211 -9.39 22.40 1.56
CA LEU A 211 -8.54 21.43 0.88
C LEU A 211 -7.25 22.09 0.37
N VAL A 212 -7.34 23.26 -0.27
CA VAL A 212 -6.16 24.01 -0.76
C VAL A 212 -5.24 24.41 0.38
N GLU A 213 -5.80 24.88 1.50
CA GLU A 213 -5.02 25.21 2.69
C GLU A 213 -4.26 23.98 3.21
N LYS A 214 -4.92 22.82 3.33
CA LYS A 214 -4.29 21.59 3.84
C LYS A 214 -3.30 20.99 2.84
N MET A 215 -3.54 21.07 1.54
CA MET A 215 -2.55 20.62 0.54
C MET A 215 -1.22 21.37 0.68
N LYS A 216 -1.26 22.68 0.99
CA LYS A 216 -0.03 23.47 1.17
C LYS A 216 0.82 22.99 2.36
N THR A 217 0.23 22.38 3.39
CA THR A 217 0.97 21.90 4.57
C THR A 217 1.76 20.62 4.30
N LEU A 218 1.45 19.90 3.21
CA LEU A 218 2.28 18.78 2.74
C LEU A 218 3.70 19.28 2.43
N GLY A 219 3.81 20.45 1.79
CA GLY A 219 5.08 21.02 1.32
C GLY A 219 5.76 20.10 0.31
N THR A 220 7.10 20.16 0.24
CA THR A 220 7.92 19.30 -0.62
C THR A 220 8.61 18.16 0.13
N ALA A 221 8.28 17.98 1.42
CA ALA A 221 9.01 17.12 2.34
C ALA A 221 8.78 15.61 2.15
N ALA A 222 7.87 15.20 1.26
CA ALA A 222 7.63 13.80 0.92
C ALA A 222 7.83 13.50 -0.57
N CYS A 223 8.75 14.23 -1.21
CA CYS A 223 9.20 13.99 -2.59
C CYS A 223 8.08 14.04 -3.64
N PRO A 224 7.44 15.21 -3.89
CA PRO A 224 6.49 15.35 -5.00
C PRO A 224 7.14 14.99 -6.35
N PRO A 225 6.37 14.59 -7.39
CA PRO A 225 4.92 14.75 -7.53
C PRO A 225 4.09 13.72 -6.73
N TYR A 226 3.06 14.21 -6.04
CA TYR A 226 2.24 13.39 -5.15
C TYR A 226 1.09 12.68 -5.86
N HIS A 227 0.76 11.46 -5.39
CA HIS A 227 -0.61 10.93 -5.48
C HIS A 227 -1.39 11.41 -4.25
N ILE A 228 -2.14 12.51 -4.40
CA ILE A 228 -2.90 13.11 -3.30
C ILE A 228 -4.24 12.40 -3.15
N CYS A 229 -4.59 12.01 -1.92
CA CYS A 229 -5.88 11.42 -1.59
C CYS A 229 -6.53 12.20 -0.45
N PHE A 230 -7.82 12.51 -0.60
CA PHE A 230 -8.66 13.07 0.45
C PHE A 230 -9.81 12.11 0.74
N VAL A 231 -10.05 11.84 2.02
CA VAL A 231 -11.22 11.07 2.47
C VAL A 231 -12.06 11.97 3.38
N ILE A 232 -13.28 12.24 2.95
CA ILE A 232 -14.24 13.09 3.67
C ILE A 232 -15.26 12.19 4.39
N GLY A 233 -15.28 12.27 5.72
CA GLY A 233 -16.13 11.42 6.56
C GLY A 233 -15.50 10.06 6.88
N GLY A 234 -16.30 9.13 7.40
CA GLY A 234 -15.83 7.84 7.90
C GLY A 234 -16.51 7.49 9.23
N THR A 235 -16.57 6.21 9.55
CA THR A 235 -17.20 5.73 10.79
C THR A 235 -16.37 6.05 12.03
N SER A 236 -15.05 6.20 11.86
CA SER A 236 -14.09 6.50 12.92
C SER A 236 -12.80 7.06 12.33
N ALA A 237 -11.90 7.54 13.20
CA ALA A 237 -10.62 8.11 12.77
C ALA A 237 -9.73 7.07 12.10
N GLU A 238 -9.61 5.89 12.69
CA GLU A 238 -8.81 4.77 12.18
C GLU A 238 -9.35 4.25 10.84
N LYS A 239 -10.68 4.15 10.67
CA LYS A 239 -11.23 3.75 9.37
C LYS A 239 -11.03 4.82 8.31
N ASN A 240 -11.15 6.10 8.65
CA ASN A 240 -10.82 7.21 7.74
C ASN A 240 -9.34 7.15 7.31
N LEU A 241 -8.42 6.98 8.25
CA LEU A 241 -6.98 6.94 7.99
C LEU A 241 -6.56 5.69 7.21
N LEU A 242 -7.16 4.53 7.48
CA LEU A 242 -6.98 3.34 6.65
C LEU A 242 -7.49 3.59 5.22
N THR A 243 -8.63 4.26 5.09
CA THR A 243 -9.22 4.55 3.78
C THR A 243 -8.34 5.49 2.96
N VAL A 244 -7.77 6.54 3.56
CA VAL A 244 -6.86 7.45 2.84
C VAL A 244 -5.53 6.77 2.50
N LYS A 245 -5.03 5.87 3.37
CA LYS A 245 -3.85 5.03 3.08
C LYS A 245 -4.09 4.22 1.80
N LEU A 246 -5.17 3.45 1.76
CA LEU A 246 -5.54 2.58 0.63
C LEU A 246 -5.92 3.40 -0.63
N GLY A 247 -6.61 4.52 -0.46
CA GLY A 247 -6.92 5.44 -1.55
C GLY A 247 -5.67 6.06 -2.19
N SER A 248 -4.65 6.42 -1.39
CA SER A 248 -3.39 6.99 -1.90
C SER A 248 -2.57 6.02 -2.75
N ILE A 249 -2.78 4.71 -2.58
CA ILE A 249 -2.16 3.67 -3.40
C ILE A 249 -3.10 3.16 -4.50
N LYS A 250 -4.19 3.89 -4.78
CA LYS A 250 -5.16 3.58 -5.84
C LYS A 250 -5.92 2.26 -5.65
N TYR A 251 -6.03 1.78 -4.40
CA TYR A 251 -6.78 0.55 -4.10
C TYR A 251 -8.28 0.72 -4.39
N TYR A 252 -8.78 1.94 -4.24
CA TYR A 252 -10.20 2.28 -4.36
C TYR A 252 -10.57 2.96 -5.69
N ASP A 253 -9.72 2.90 -6.71
CA ASP A 253 -9.97 3.55 -8.03
C ASP A 253 -11.20 2.95 -8.74
N ALA A 254 -11.65 1.75 -8.37
CA ALA A 254 -12.83 1.09 -8.93
C ALA A 254 -14.14 1.36 -8.14
N LEU A 255 -14.16 2.30 -7.19
CA LEU A 255 -15.39 2.70 -6.50
C LEU A 255 -16.38 3.44 -7.44
N PRO A 256 -17.70 3.42 -7.14
CA PRO A 256 -18.69 4.17 -7.90
C PRO A 256 -18.47 5.70 -7.84
N THR A 257 -18.82 6.41 -8.91
CA THR A 257 -18.74 7.90 -9.03
C THR A 257 -20.11 8.54 -9.21
#